data_AF-A0A2I7K8D0-F1
#
_entry.id   AF-A0A2I7K8D0-F1
#
_cell.length_a   1.000
_cell.length_b   1.000
_cell.length_c   1.000
_cell.angle_alpha   90.00
_cell.angle_beta   90.00
_cell.angle_gamma   90.00
#
_symmetry.space_group_name_H-M   'P 1'
#
loop_
_entity.id
_entity.type
_entity.pdbx_description
1 polymer ?
#
loop_
_entity_poly.entity_id
_entity_poly.type
_entity_poly.pdbx_seq_one_letter_code
_entity_poly.pdbx_strand_id
1 'polypeptide(L)'
;MSFKRFDERLTQMQWQPQSGPSPQIVDSVMADRPPLAVRGVEFTLAGAILGILIGVGLKGIYTPGAPWGPNTGLTGLLIGGASLAGAGLSLALAAYAILRRHDMPRLMQFASMNLLIIVMLLLG
;
A
#
# COMPACT_ATOMS: atom_id res chain seq x y z
N MET A 1 -14.91 43.66 -22.85
CA MET A 1 -13.79 44.16 -23.66
C MET A 1 -12.47 43.96 -22.89
N SER A 2 -11.82 42.81 -23.04
CA SER A 2 -10.56 42.47 -22.30
C SER A 2 -9.47 41.89 -23.22
N PHE A 3 -9.87 41.26 -24.33
CA PHE A 3 -8.96 40.57 -25.26
C PHE A 3 -7.93 41.48 -25.94
N LYS A 4 -8.32 42.66 -26.44
CA LYS A 4 -7.39 43.60 -27.11
C LYS A 4 -6.17 43.98 -26.27
N ARG A 5 -6.37 44.13 -24.95
CA ARG A 5 -5.30 44.54 -24.02
C ARG A 5 -4.33 43.40 -23.70
N PHE A 6 -4.77 42.15 -23.84
CA PHE A 6 -3.91 40.99 -23.69
C PHE A 6 -3.04 40.78 -24.92
N ASP A 7 -3.63 40.88 -26.11
CA ASP A 7 -2.90 40.71 -27.38
C ASP A 7 -1.86 41.83 -27.59
N GLU A 8 -2.17 43.07 -27.22
CA GLU A 8 -1.22 44.18 -27.26
C GLU A 8 -0.03 43.95 -26.31
N ARG A 9 -0.27 43.40 -25.11
CA ARG A 9 0.81 43.08 -24.16
C ARG A 9 1.65 41.89 -24.62
N LEU A 10 1.04 40.87 -25.21
CA LEU A 10 1.75 39.72 -25.78
C LEU A 10 2.65 40.14 -26.95
N THR A 11 2.15 41.04 -27.81
CA THR A 11 2.89 41.57 -28.95
C THR A 11 4.09 42.42 -28.50
N GLN A 12 3.93 43.22 -27.44
CA GLN A 12 5.02 44.00 -26.85
C GLN A 12 6.10 43.14 -26.18
N MET A 13 5.73 41.98 -25.62
CA MET A 13 6.67 41.07 -24.98
C MET A 13 7.54 40.28 -25.97
N GLN A 14 7.33 40.44 -27.29
CA GLN A 14 7.97 39.63 -28.34
C GLN A 14 7.94 38.13 -28.03
N TRP A 15 6.89 37.69 -27.35
CA TRP A 15 6.78 36.33 -26.88
C TRP A 15 6.60 35.40 -28.07
N GLN A 16 7.66 34.70 -28.44
CA GLN A 16 7.60 33.62 -29.41
C GLN A 16 7.12 32.37 -28.66
N PRO A 17 5.99 31.75 -29.05
CA PRO A 17 5.56 30.49 -28.46
C PRO A 17 6.59 29.42 -28.79
N GLN A 18 7.54 29.19 -27.87
CA GLN A 18 8.42 28.03 -27.94
C GLN A 18 7.59 26.80 -27.59
N SER A 19 7.50 25.86 -28.53
CA SER A 19 6.62 24.68 -28.50
C SER A 19 7.10 23.57 -27.55
N GLY A 20 7.86 23.90 -26.51
CA GLY A 20 8.40 22.91 -25.57
C GLY A 20 8.66 23.53 -24.20
N PRO A 21 8.40 22.79 -23.11
CA PRO A 21 8.79 23.23 -21.78
C PRO A 21 10.31 23.37 -21.72
N SER A 22 10.78 24.48 -21.14
CA SER A 22 12.22 24.71 -20.98
C SER A 22 12.83 23.61 -20.11
N PRO A 23 14.11 23.23 -20.33
CA PRO A 23 14.77 22.18 -19.55
C PRO A 23 14.65 22.41 -18.04
N GLN A 24 14.62 23.68 -17.60
CA GLN A 24 14.44 24.07 -16.20
C GLN A 24 13.08 23.69 -15.61
N ILE A 25 12.01 23.70 -16.41
CA ILE A 25 10.66 23.27 -15.99
C ILE A 25 10.60 21.73 -15.93
N VAL A 26 11.29 21.06 -16.85
CA VAL A 26 11.41 19.59 -16.80
C VAL A 26 12.22 19.17 -15.58
N ASP A 27 13.32 19.85 -15.32
CA ASP A 27 14.20 19.61 -14.18
C ASP A 27 13.54 19.94 -12.85
N SER A 28 12.73 20.99 -12.76
CA SER A 28 11.99 21.30 -11.52
C SER A 28 10.94 20.24 -11.22
N VAL A 29 10.20 19.76 -12.23
CA VAL A 29 9.20 18.69 -12.07
C VAL A 29 9.85 17.33 -11.80
N MET A 30 11.03 17.06 -12.37
CA MET A 30 11.82 15.85 -12.12
C MET A 30 12.51 15.88 -10.75
N ALA A 31 13.03 17.03 -10.32
CA ALA A 31 13.70 17.22 -9.03
C ALA A 31 12.73 17.20 -7.85
N ASP A 32 11.49 17.67 -8.05
CA ASP A 32 10.42 17.62 -7.04
C ASP A 32 9.78 16.23 -6.90
N ARG A 33 10.18 15.23 -7.68
CA ARG A 33 9.83 13.84 -7.34
C ARG A 33 10.65 13.46 -6.11
N PRO A 34 10.04 13.33 -4.90
CA PRO A 34 10.77 12.80 -3.78
C PRO A 34 11.33 11.45 -4.24
N PRO A 35 12.64 11.19 -4.08
CA PRO A 35 13.20 9.89 -4.39
C PRO A 35 12.35 8.90 -3.62
N LEU A 36 11.71 7.96 -4.33
CA LEU A 36 10.88 6.89 -3.76
C LEU A 36 11.66 6.35 -2.56
N ALA A 37 11.26 6.78 -1.37
CA ALA A 37 12.03 6.51 -0.18
C ALA A 37 11.86 5.01 0.06
N VAL A 38 12.87 4.24 -0.35
CA VAL A 38 12.98 2.80 -0.09
C VAL A 38 12.90 2.51 1.42
N ARG A 39 13.08 3.54 2.26
CA ARG A 39 12.75 3.58 3.69
C ARG A 39 11.25 3.38 3.94
N GLY A 40 10.83 2.12 4.00
CA GLY A 40 9.47 1.71 4.35
C GLY A 40 9.03 0.42 3.64
N VAL A 41 9.72 0.05 2.57
CA VAL A 41 9.42 -1.15 1.77
C VAL A 41 9.52 -2.42 2.61
N GLU A 42 10.50 -2.50 3.51
CA GLU A 42 10.72 -3.68 4.36
C GLU A 42 9.51 -4.02 5.23
N PHE A 43 8.86 -3.02 5.83
CA PHE A 43 7.70 -3.22 6.68
C PHE A 43 6.45 -3.55 5.87
N THR A 44 6.28 -2.92 4.70
CA THR A 44 5.22 -3.31 3.77
C THR A 44 5.42 -4.73 3.27
N LEU A 45 6.64 -5.11 2.90
CA LEU A 45 6.97 -6.44 2.40
C LEU A 45 6.79 -7.49 3.49
N ALA A 46 7.28 -7.24 4.70
CA ALA A 46 7.06 -8.13 5.85
C ALA A 46 5.57 -8.28 6.16
N GLY A 47 4.81 -7.17 6.12
CA GLY A 47 3.36 -7.17 6.28
C GLY A 47 2.68 -8.03 5.23
N ALA A 48 3.06 -7.87 3.96
CA ALA A 48 2.55 -8.65 2.85
C ALA A 48 2.86 -10.15 2.98
N ILE A 49 4.13 -10.51 3.21
CA ILE A 49 4.55 -11.92 3.38
C ILE A 49 3.75 -12.58 4.50
N LEU A 50 3.69 -11.95 5.67
CA LEU A 50 2.96 -12.50 6.80
C LEU A 50 1.45 -12.55 6.50
N GLY A 51 0.92 -11.57 5.77
CA GLY A 51 -0.48 -11.53 5.37
C GLY A 51 -0.83 -12.65 4.40
N ILE A 52 0.09 -13.00 3.49
CA ILE A 52 -0.06 -14.15 2.59
C ILE A 52 -0.10 -15.44 3.41
N LEU A 53 0.85 -15.64 4.32
CA LEU A 53 0.93 -16.87 5.12
C LEU A 53 -0.35 -17.07 5.96
N ILE A 54 -0.82 -16.02 6.64
CA ILE A 54 -2.05 -16.07 7.42
C ILE A 54 -3.26 -16.26 6.51
N GLY A 55 -3.36 -15.49 5.42
CA GLY A 55 -4.50 -15.52 4.50
C GLY A 55 -4.66 -16.88 3.82
N VAL A 56 -3.57 -17.46 3.33
CA VAL A 56 -3.56 -18.83 2.75
C VAL A 56 -3.91 -19.87 3.81
N GLY A 57 -3.35 -19.73 5.02
CA GLY A 57 -3.65 -20.58 6.15
C GLY A 57 -5.14 -20.60 6.48
N LEU A 58 -5.74 -19.42 6.64
CA LEU A 58 -7.18 -19.25 6.87
C LEU A 58 -8.03 -19.77 5.70
N LYS A 59 -7.64 -19.47 4.45
CA LYS A 59 -8.35 -19.92 3.25
C LYS A 59 -8.46 -21.44 3.18
N GLY A 60 -7.37 -22.11 3.52
CA GLY A 60 -7.34 -23.58 3.53
C GLY A 60 -8.36 -24.19 4.49
N ILE A 61 -8.68 -23.54 5.63
CA ILE A 61 -9.63 -24.07 6.65
C ILE A 61 -10.99 -24.43 6.04
N TYR A 62 -11.47 -23.64 5.08
CA TYR A 62 -12.77 -23.84 4.43
C TYR A 62 -12.66 -24.37 3.00
N THR A 63 -11.45 -24.66 2.50
CA THR A 63 -11.24 -25.18 1.15
C THR A 63 -11.20 -26.71 1.17
N PRO A 64 -12.17 -27.41 0.54
CA PRO A 64 -12.16 -28.86 0.45
C PRO A 64 -10.92 -29.35 -0.32
N GLY A 65 -10.27 -30.41 0.19
CA GLY A 65 -9.06 -30.96 -0.42
C GLY A 65 -7.76 -30.21 -0.09
N ALA A 66 -7.82 -29.08 0.65
CA ALA A 66 -6.62 -28.44 1.16
C ALA A 66 -5.92 -29.34 2.21
N PRO A 67 -4.58 -29.36 2.28
CA PRO A 67 -3.84 -30.23 3.21
C PRO A 67 -4.12 -29.97 4.70
N TRP A 68 -4.65 -28.78 5.03
CA TRP A 68 -5.10 -28.39 6.38
C TRP A 68 -6.57 -27.91 6.38
N GLY A 69 -7.35 -28.37 5.40
CA GLY A 69 -8.76 -28.02 5.28
C GLY A 69 -9.68 -28.86 6.17
N PRO A 70 -10.99 -28.88 5.85
CA PRO A 70 -11.99 -29.58 6.65
C PRO A 70 -11.64 -31.06 6.81
N ASN A 71 -11.86 -31.62 8.00
CA ASN A 71 -11.65 -33.03 8.32
C ASN A 71 -10.18 -33.52 8.24
N THR A 72 -9.19 -32.62 8.25
CA THR A 72 -7.75 -32.97 8.26
C THR A 72 -7.19 -33.27 9.67
N GLY A 73 -8.06 -33.31 10.69
CA GLY A 73 -7.70 -33.66 12.06
C GLY A 73 -6.69 -32.69 12.69
N LEU A 74 -5.58 -33.25 13.19
CA LEU A 74 -4.56 -32.50 13.94
C LEU A 74 -3.83 -31.46 13.06
N THR A 75 -3.61 -31.75 11.78
CA THR A 75 -2.97 -30.80 10.84
C THR A 75 -3.83 -29.55 10.65
N GLY A 76 -5.14 -29.72 10.45
CA GLY A 76 -6.10 -28.61 10.35
C GLY A 76 -6.19 -27.83 11.66
N LEU A 77 -6.16 -28.50 12.81
CA LEU A 77 -6.17 -27.84 14.12
C LEU A 77 -4.93 -26.96 14.32
N LEU A 78 -3.73 -27.48 14.02
CA LEU A 78 -2.49 -26.74 14.22
C LEU A 78 -2.35 -25.57 13.24
N ILE A 79 -2.50 -25.82 11.94
CA ILE A 79 -2.30 -24.80 10.91
C ILE A 79 -3.46 -23.80 10.93
N GLY A 80 -4.70 -24.26 11.04
CA GLY A 80 -5.88 -23.41 11.14
C GLY A 80 -5.87 -22.58 12.44
N GLY A 81 -5.52 -23.20 13.57
CA GLY A 81 -5.40 -22.52 14.86
C GLY A 81 -4.29 -21.47 14.85
N ALA A 82 -3.11 -21.78 14.33
CA ALA A 82 -2.02 -20.82 14.19
C ALA A 82 -2.40 -19.65 13.28
N SER A 83 -3.12 -19.92 12.18
CA SER A 83 -3.59 -18.89 11.25
C SER A 83 -4.64 -17.96 11.89
N LEU A 84 -5.59 -18.52 12.64
CA LEU A 84 -6.57 -17.75 13.41
C LEU A 84 -5.91 -16.88 14.49
N ALA A 85 -4.97 -17.45 15.25
CA ALA A 85 -4.21 -16.70 16.23
C ALA A 85 -3.39 -15.57 15.57
N GLY A 86 -2.75 -15.86 14.44
CA GLY A 86 -2.03 -14.88 13.63
C GLY A 86 -2.92 -13.73 13.17
N ALA A 87 -4.10 -14.03 12.64
CA ALA A 87 -5.07 -13.02 12.22
C ALA A 87 -5.57 -12.15 13.39
N GLY A 88 -5.83 -12.76 14.54
CA GLY A 88 -6.20 -12.05 15.77
C GLY A 88 -5.10 -11.09 16.24
N LEU A 89 -3.83 -11.54 16.21
CA LEU A 89 -2.67 -10.71 16.53
C LEU A 89 -2.51 -9.56 15.52
N SER A 90 -2.68 -9.81 14.22
CA SER A 90 -2.63 -8.76 13.19
C SER A 90 -3.69 -7.68 13.44
N LEU A 91 -4.90 -8.07 13.84
CA LEU A 91 -5.96 -7.14 14.18
C LEU A 91 -5.62 -6.32 15.45
N ALA A 92 -5.07 -6.97 16.48
CA ALA A 92 -4.64 -6.31 17.70
C ALA A 92 -3.52 -5.29 17.45
N LEU A 93 -2.53 -5.66 16.60
CA LEU A 93 -1.45 -4.76 16.20
C LEU A 93 -1.96 -3.58 15.38
N ALA A 94 -2.93 -3.79 14.49
CA ALA A 94 -3.56 -2.72 13.74
C ALA A 94 -4.31 -1.74 14.67
N ALA A 95 -5.11 -2.27 15.62
CA ALA A 95 -5.80 -1.45 16.61
C ALA A 95 -4.80 -0.65 17.47
N TYR A 96 -3.72 -1.29 17.92
CA TYR A 96 -2.66 -0.61 18.66
C TYR A 96 -1.98 0.49 17.83
N ALA A 97 -1.68 0.24 16.56
CA ALA A 97 -1.10 1.22 15.65
C ALA A 97 -2.02 2.44 15.45
N ILE A 98 -3.34 2.21 15.32
CA ILE A 98 -4.34 3.28 15.19
C ILE A 98 -4.38 4.14 16.46
N LEU A 99 -4.35 3.51 17.64
CA LEU A 99 -4.35 4.22 18.93
C LEU A 99 -3.07 5.05 19.14
N ARG A 100 -1.94 4.65 18.56
CA ARG A 100 -0.64 5.34 18.66
C ARG A 100 -0.16 5.95 17.34
N ARG A 101 -1.10 6.40 16.50
CA ARG A 101 -0.85 6.88 15.12
C ARG A 101 0.29 7.89 14.94
N HIS A 102 0.57 8.72 15.95
CA HIS A 102 1.61 9.75 15.88
C HIS A 102 3.03 9.21 16.11
N ASP A 103 3.16 8.07 16.80
CA ASP A 103 4.46 7.59 17.28
C ASP A 103 5.03 6.44 16.43
N MET A 104 4.21 5.76 15.62
CA MET A 104 4.58 4.50 14.98
C MET A 104 4.11 4.34 13.52
N PRO A 105 4.62 5.17 12.58
CA PRO A 105 4.23 5.11 11.17
C PRO A 105 4.55 3.75 10.50
N ARG A 106 5.64 3.10 10.91
CA ARG A 106 6.06 1.79 10.38
C ARG A 106 5.12 0.65 10.77
N LEU A 107 4.62 0.67 12.01
CA LEU A 107 3.68 -0.35 12.49
C LEU A 107 2.35 -0.24 11.74
N MET A 108 1.90 0.99 11.49
CA MET A 108 0.69 1.25 10.74
C MET A 108 0.81 0.74 9.29
N GLN A 109 1.94 0.99 8.64
CA GLN A 109 2.23 0.49 7.29
C GLN A 109 2.29 -1.05 7.22
N PHE A 110 2.92 -1.69 8.22
CA PHE A 110 2.95 -3.15 8.32
C PHE A 110 1.55 -3.73 8.51
N ALA A 111 0.82 -3.25 9.52
CA ALA A 111 -0.47 -3.82 9.91
C ALA A 111 -1.54 -3.62 8.84
N SER A 112 -1.56 -2.44 8.20
CA SER A 112 -2.47 -2.19 7.07
C SER A 112 -2.20 -3.12 5.89
N MET A 113 -0.94 -3.29 5.49
CA MET A 113 -0.60 -4.19 4.38
C MET A 113 -0.92 -5.66 4.72
N ASN A 114 -0.62 -6.08 5.94
CA ASN A 114 -0.90 -7.42 6.41
C ASN A 114 -2.40 -7.75 6.33
N LEU A 115 -3.24 -6.88 6.90
CA LEU A 115 -4.69 -7.05 6.88
C LEU A 115 -5.27 -6.98 5.47
N LEU A 116 -4.79 -6.06 4.63
CA LEU A 116 -5.23 -5.93 3.24
C LEU A 116 -5.04 -7.24 2.48
N ILE A 117 -3.87 -7.86 2.61
CA ILE A 117 -3.56 -9.12 1.92
C ILE A 117 -4.38 -10.28 2.47
N ILE A 118 -4.56 -10.38 3.79
CA ILE A 118 -5.42 -11.41 4.40
C ILE A 118 -6.83 -11.30 3.82
N VAL A 119 -7.41 -10.10 3.83
CA VAL A 119 -8.76 -9.85 3.32
C VAL A 119 -8.87 -10.18 1.83
N MET A 120 -7.88 -9.75 1.02
CA MET A 120 -7.85 -10.04 -0.41
C MET A 120 -7.88 -11.55 -0.69
N LEU A 121 -7.08 -12.33 0.04
CA LEU A 121 -7.00 -13.79 -0.16
C LEU A 121 -8.28 -14.51 0.28
N LEU A 122 -8.93 -14.01 1.32
CA LEU A 122 -10.20 -14.55 1.80
C LEU A 122 -11.36 -14.25 0.83
N LEU A 123 -11.33 -13.10 0.15
CA LEU A 123 -12.38 -12.66 -0.78
C LEU A 123 -12.23 -13.23 -2.21
N GLY A 124 -11.01 -13.58 -2.63
CA GLY A 124 -10.74 -14.16 -3.96
C GLY A 124 -10.62 -15.67 -3.96
#